data_AF-A0A4U0V508-F1
#
_entry.id   AF-A0A4U0V508-F1
#
_cell.length_a   1.000
_cell.length_b   1.000
_cell.length_c   1.000
_cell.angle_alpha   90.00
_cell.angle_beta   90.00
_cell.angle_gamma   90.00
#
_symmetry.space_group_name_H-M   'P 1'
#
loop_
_entity.id
_entity.type
_entity.pdbx_description
1 polymer ?
#
loop_
_entity_poly.entity_id
_entity_poly.type
_entity_poly.pdbx_seq_one_letter_code
_entity_poly.pdbx_strand_id
1 'polypeptide(L)'
;MSLVETVKGLANTYHAYVFGTAFWYFLRGSMRIISPTTVAEWFRPPGQYSLGVPNPTGTFTHSPPLTANPDPQHLYYPTCDSDLPPSPDLELYNIRTDAWGLLTLAMLLLALADAVPLPASLVGSSLASPAPSQYKKPYARAAVLITLFHHLTTGWGAYQHWRLESHHTVAMDIGVYGNVGLIALGVAALGFGLRDGGEGGGGGKVKA
;
A
#
# COMPACT_ATOMS: atom_id res chain seq x y z
N MET A 1 5.06 -21.86 26.63
CA MET A 1 4.30 -21.83 25.36
C MET A 1 5.05 -22.69 24.36
N SER A 2 4.39 -23.66 23.74
CA SER A 2 5.02 -24.56 22.76
C SER A 2 5.26 -23.84 21.43
N LEU A 3 6.37 -24.11 20.74
CA LEU A 3 6.67 -23.59 19.38
C LEU A 3 5.47 -23.79 18.42
N VAL A 4 4.75 -24.90 18.57
CA VAL A 4 3.57 -25.23 17.78
C VAL A 4 2.39 -24.31 18.08
N GLU A 5 2.22 -23.90 19.33
CA GLU A 5 1.19 -22.92 19.73
C GLU A 5 1.55 -21.52 19.26
N THR A 6 2.85 -21.16 19.27
CA THR A 6 3.36 -19.91 18.69
C THR A 6 3.15 -19.86 17.18
N VAL A 7 3.45 -20.94 16.45
CA VAL A 7 3.22 -21.04 15.00
C VAL A 7 1.73 -21.02 14.67
N LYS A 8 0.87 -21.70 15.46
CA LYS A 8 -0.59 -21.61 15.31
C LYS A 8 -1.15 -20.23 15.66
N GLY A 9 -0.54 -19.54 16.62
CA GLY A 9 -0.86 -18.15 16.98
C GLY A 9 -0.45 -17.15 15.89
N LEU A 10 0.70 -17.34 15.26
CA LEU A 10 1.15 -16.60 14.08
C LEU A 10 0.31 -16.90 12.84
N ALA A 11 -0.16 -18.15 12.69
CA ALA A 11 -1.07 -18.59 11.63
C ALA A 11 -2.54 -18.17 11.87
N ASN A 12 -2.82 -17.35 12.89
CA ASN A 12 -4.09 -16.66 13.00
C ASN A 12 -4.26 -15.69 11.81
N THR A 13 -5.39 -15.75 11.13
CA THR A 13 -5.71 -14.88 9.98
C THR A 13 -5.58 -13.39 10.30
N TYR A 14 -5.79 -12.99 11.57
CA TYR A 14 -5.48 -11.63 12.03
C TYR A 14 -3.99 -11.29 11.92
N HIS A 15 -3.10 -12.10 12.48
CA HIS A 15 -1.65 -11.84 12.43
C HIS A 15 -1.13 -11.92 11.00
N ALA A 16 -1.59 -12.92 10.22
CA ALA A 16 -1.25 -13.02 8.82
C ALA A 16 -1.64 -11.76 8.03
N TYR A 17 -2.85 -11.23 8.26
CA TYR A 17 -3.29 -9.98 7.65
C TYR A 17 -2.45 -8.78 8.08
N VAL A 18 -2.26 -8.60 9.38
CA VAL A 18 -1.55 -7.43 9.92
C VAL A 18 -0.08 -7.43 9.49
N PHE A 19 0.60 -8.57 9.55
CA PHE A 19 1.98 -8.70 9.07
C PHE A 19 2.07 -8.53 7.55
N GLY A 20 1.14 -9.12 6.79
CA GLY A 20 1.09 -8.95 5.34
C GLY A 20 0.89 -7.48 4.94
N THR A 21 -0.02 -6.78 5.63
CA THR A 21 -0.29 -5.35 5.41
C THR A 21 0.91 -4.49 5.80
N ALA A 22 1.53 -4.76 6.96
CA ALA A 22 2.71 -4.03 7.41
C ALA A 22 3.89 -4.22 6.44
N PHE A 23 4.12 -5.46 5.98
CA PHE A 23 5.11 -5.77 4.95
C PHE A 23 4.82 -5.04 3.64
N TRP A 24 3.56 -5.02 3.20
CA TRP A 24 3.13 -4.34 1.98
C TRP A 24 3.41 -2.83 2.04
N TYR A 25 3.05 -2.19 3.16
CA TYR A 25 3.32 -0.77 3.39
C TYR A 25 4.81 -0.48 3.47
N PHE A 26 5.58 -1.34 4.14
CA PHE A 26 7.03 -1.23 4.21
C PHE A 26 7.68 -1.30 2.83
N LEU A 27 7.30 -2.29 2.01
CA LEU A 27 7.81 -2.47 0.66
C LEU A 27 7.48 -1.27 -0.24
N ARG A 28 6.20 -0.85 -0.26
CA ARG A 28 5.75 0.33 -1.02
C ARG A 28 6.44 1.61 -0.57
N GLY A 29 6.55 1.82 0.74
CA GLY A 29 7.15 3.01 1.33
C GLY A 29 8.65 3.07 1.01
N SER A 30 9.38 1.98 1.22
CA SER A 30 10.81 1.90 0.94
C SER A 30 11.13 2.20 -0.53
N MET A 31 10.39 1.62 -1.47
CA MET A 31 10.60 1.88 -2.90
C MET A 31 10.44 3.35 -3.27
N ARG A 32 9.46 4.04 -2.65
CA ARG A 32 9.22 5.48 -2.86
C ARG A 32 10.31 6.38 -2.25
N ILE A 33 11.07 5.89 -1.28
CA ILE A 33 12.23 6.60 -0.72
C ILE A 33 13.46 6.37 -1.60
N ILE A 34 13.72 5.11 -1.95
CA ILE A 34 14.93 4.71 -2.68
C ILE A 34 14.91 5.24 -4.12
N SER A 35 13.78 5.08 -4.82
CA SER A 35 13.63 5.54 -6.20
C SER A 35 12.26 6.17 -6.46
N PRO A 36 12.02 7.41 -5.97
CA PRO A 36 10.75 8.10 -6.19
C PRO A 36 10.47 8.38 -7.66
N THR A 37 11.50 8.57 -8.50
CA THR A 37 11.36 8.82 -9.94
C THR A 37 10.88 7.58 -10.68
N THR A 38 11.44 6.41 -10.40
CA THR A 38 10.95 5.14 -10.96
C THR A 38 9.51 4.87 -10.57
N VAL A 39 9.10 5.22 -9.35
CA VAL A 39 7.71 5.10 -8.93
C VAL A 39 6.80 6.06 -9.69
N ALA A 40 7.22 7.30 -9.93
CA ALA A 40 6.49 8.26 -10.75
C ALA A 40 6.28 7.73 -12.18
N GLU A 41 7.32 7.14 -12.77
CA GLU A 41 7.28 6.56 -14.11
C GLU A 41 6.28 5.41 -14.24
N TRP A 42 6.11 4.59 -13.21
CA TRP A 42 5.10 3.52 -13.21
C TRP A 42 3.66 4.03 -13.36
N PHE A 43 3.40 5.29 -13.03
CA PHE A 43 2.07 5.91 -13.11
C PHE A 43 1.90 6.83 -14.32
N ARG A 44 2.97 7.13 -15.07
CA ARG A 44 2.88 8.03 -16.23
C ARG A 44 2.49 7.29 -17.51
N PRO A 45 1.68 7.92 -18.36
CA PRO A 45 1.49 7.45 -19.71
C PRO A 45 2.73 7.50 -20.59
N PRO A 46 2.99 6.46 -21.41
CA PRO A 46 3.97 6.56 -22.46
C PRO A 46 3.48 7.56 -23.51
N GLY A 47 4.13 8.72 -23.54
CA GLY A 47 3.80 9.80 -24.46
C GLY A 47 3.85 11.21 -23.85
N GLN A 48 3.91 11.35 -22.51
CA GLN A 48 4.09 12.67 -21.88
C GLN A 48 5.53 13.22 -22.00
N TYR A 49 6.36 12.61 -22.83
CA TYR A 49 7.80 12.86 -22.96
C TYR A 49 8.18 14.10 -23.78
N SER A 50 7.22 14.83 -24.37
CA SER A 50 7.53 15.84 -25.41
C SER A 50 6.87 17.21 -25.22
N LEU A 51 6.33 17.51 -24.03
CA LEU A 51 5.77 18.85 -23.75
C LEU A 51 6.43 19.45 -22.52
N GLY A 52 7.58 20.12 -22.72
CA GLY A 52 8.06 21.09 -21.73
C GLY A 52 9.52 21.00 -21.32
N VAL A 53 10.45 20.70 -22.23
CA VAL A 53 11.82 21.21 -22.04
C VAL A 53 11.86 22.58 -22.71
N PRO A 54 12.02 23.69 -21.95
CA PRO A 54 12.37 24.96 -22.56
C PRO A 54 13.73 24.73 -23.23
N ASN A 55 13.80 24.90 -24.55
CA ASN A 55 15.08 25.11 -25.20
C ASN A 55 15.81 26.24 -24.43
N PRO A 56 17.11 26.13 -24.09
CA PRO A 56 17.87 27.18 -23.40
C PRO A 56 17.84 28.56 -24.09
N THR A 57 17.22 28.68 -25.26
CA THR A 57 16.92 29.94 -25.97
C THR A 57 15.52 30.53 -25.72
N GLY A 58 14.69 29.98 -24.83
CA GLY A 58 13.45 30.62 -24.38
C GLY A 58 12.31 30.70 -25.41
N THR A 59 12.32 29.85 -26.44
CA THR A 59 11.25 29.80 -27.45
C THR A 59 10.24 28.69 -27.13
N PHE A 60 9.01 29.09 -26.80
CA PHE A 60 7.85 28.19 -26.78
C PHE A 60 7.52 27.76 -28.20
N THR A 61 7.89 26.55 -28.60
CA THR A 61 7.40 25.96 -29.85
C THR A 61 6.06 25.27 -29.60
N HIS A 62 4.98 25.84 -30.12
CA HIS A 62 3.75 25.09 -30.36
C HIS A 62 4.08 23.93 -31.31
N SER A 63 3.74 22.69 -30.92
CA SER A 63 3.84 21.54 -31.83
C SER A 63 2.97 21.80 -33.07
N PRO A 64 3.48 21.58 -34.30
CA PRO A 64 2.66 21.68 -35.50
C PRO A 64 1.60 20.56 -35.55
N PRO A 65 0.48 20.76 -36.25
CA PRO A 65 -0.60 19.79 -36.30
C PRO A 65 -0.16 18.54 -37.07
N LEU A 66 -0.62 17.38 -36.56
CA LEU A 66 -0.54 16.05 -37.19
C LEU A 66 -1.01 16.12 -38.65
N THR A 67 -0.07 16.37 -39.57
CA THR A 67 -0.26 16.14 -41.00
C THR A 67 0.91 15.28 -41.48
N ALA A 68 0.55 14.30 -42.29
CA ALA A 68 1.35 13.16 -42.68
C ALA A 68 2.77 13.53 -43.15
N ASN A 69 3.80 12.93 -42.53
CA ASN A 69 5.12 12.81 -43.13
C ASN A 69 5.55 11.32 -43.12
N PRO A 70 5.80 10.69 -44.28
CA PRO A 70 6.34 9.35 -44.39
C PRO A 70 7.87 9.42 -44.38
N ASP A 71 8.51 9.31 -43.23
CA ASP A 71 9.97 9.16 -43.17
C ASP A 71 10.37 8.10 -42.13
N PRO A 72 11.01 6.98 -42.52
CA PRO A 72 11.34 5.87 -41.62
C PRO A 72 12.74 6.03 -40.99
N GLN A 73 13.14 7.25 -40.63
CA GLN A 73 14.47 7.54 -40.09
C GLN A 73 14.31 8.41 -38.83
N HIS A 74 14.89 7.98 -37.71
CA HIS A 74 14.83 8.58 -36.37
C HIS A 74 13.58 8.30 -35.51
N LEU A 75 13.22 7.02 -35.34
CA LEU A 75 12.69 6.60 -34.02
C LEU A 75 13.86 6.56 -33.04
N TYR A 76 14.18 7.70 -32.45
CA TYR A 76 15.03 7.76 -31.26
C TYR A 76 14.24 7.12 -30.13
N TYR A 77 14.44 5.81 -29.92
CA TYR A 77 14.11 5.19 -28.65
C TYR A 77 15.17 5.68 -27.66
N PRO A 78 14.84 6.51 -26.65
CA PRO A 78 15.80 6.86 -25.63
C PRO A 78 16.07 5.59 -24.82
N THR A 79 17.23 5.00 -25.05
CA THR A 79 17.85 4.06 -24.12
C THR A 79 18.57 4.88 -23.05
N CYS A 80 18.18 4.71 -21.79
CA CYS A 80 18.64 5.35 -20.54
C CYS A 80 17.72 6.42 -19.95
N ASP A 81 17.55 6.30 -18.62
CA ASP A 81 16.80 7.12 -17.67
C ASP A 81 17.08 8.64 -17.67
N SER A 82 17.85 9.18 -18.63
CA SER A 82 18.37 10.55 -18.61
C SER A 82 17.59 11.56 -19.46
N ASP A 83 16.71 11.12 -20.36
CA ASP A 83 16.04 12.00 -21.34
C ASP A 83 14.55 12.26 -21.05
N LEU A 84 14.02 11.71 -19.96
CA LEU A 84 12.68 12.02 -19.50
C LEU A 84 12.68 13.40 -18.82
N PRO A 85 11.67 14.27 -19.08
CA PRO A 85 11.52 15.46 -18.28
C PRO A 85 11.42 15.03 -16.80
N PRO A 86 12.24 15.62 -15.91
CA PRO A 86 12.28 15.23 -14.51
C PRO A 86 10.88 15.38 -13.92
N SER A 87 10.55 14.50 -12.97
CA SER A 87 9.28 14.62 -12.29
C SER A 87 9.15 15.98 -11.61
N PRO A 88 8.01 16.68 -11.74
CA PRO A 88 7.84 17.98 -11.11
C PRO A 88 7.98 17.83 -9.60
N ASP A 89 8.56 18.84 -8.95
CA ASP A 89 8.90 18.80 -7.52
C ASP A 89 7.70 18.42 -6.63
N LEU A 90 6.49 18.82 -7.03
CA LEU A 90 5.24 18.48 -6.32
C LEU A 90 4.91 16.98 -6.35
N GLU A 91 5.15 16.31 -7.48
CA GLU A 91 4.91 14.87 -7.62
C GLU A 91 5.91 14.08 -6.76
N LEU A 92 7.19 14.47 -6.80
CA LEU A 92 8.23 13.88 -5.95
C LEU A 92 7.97 14.13 -4.46
N TYR A 93 7.49 15.33 -4.11
CA TYR A 93 7.08 15.65 -2.75
C TYR A 93 5.94 14.75 -2.28
N ASN A 94 4.89 14.57 -3.08
CA ASN A 94 3.75 13.72 -2.75
C ASN A 94 4.17 12.24 -2.62
N ILE A 95 5.03 11.74 -3.52
CA ILE A 95 5.54 10.37 -3.47
C ILE A 95 6.33 10.14 -2.17
N ARG A 96 7.22 11.08 -1.80
CA ARG A 96 8.02 10.98 -0.56
C ARG A 96 7.15 11.11 0.69
N THR A 97 6.14 11.98 0.65
CA THR A 97 5.22 12.17 1.78
C THR A 97 4.35 10.93 1.99
N ASP A 98 3.80 10.35 0.91
CA ASP A 98 3.11 9.05 0.94
C ASP A 98 4.04 7.97 1.49
N ALA A 99 5.33 7.96 1.11
CA ALA A 99 6.31 6.99 1.60
C ALA A 99 6.44 6.99 3.13
N TRP A 100 6.62 8.17 3.73
CA TRP A 100 6.73 8.31 5.19
C TRP A 100 5.42 7.97 5.90
N GLY A 101 4.28 8.28 5.28
CA GLY A 101 2.97 7.86 5.76
C GLY A 101 2.85 6.33 5.83
N LEU A 102 3.23 5.63 4.76
CA LEU A 102 3.18 4.16 4.70
C LEU A 102 4.12 3.49 5.69
N LEU A 103 5.36 4.00 5.84
CA LEU A 103 6.28 3.46 6.84
C LEU A 103 5.75 3.67 8.27
N THR A 104 5.15 4.82 8.54
CA THR A 104 4.48 5.08 9.83
C THR A 104 3.35 4.10 10.08
N LEU A 105 2.49 3.85 9.09
CA LEU A 105 1.41 2.88 9.20
C LEU A 105 1.93 1.44 9.37
N ALA A 106 3.02 1.07 8.71
CA ALA A 106 3.66 -0.23 8.90
C ALA A 106 4.13 -0.42 10.35
N MET A 107 4.81 0.58 10.92
CA MET A 107 5.25 0.56 12.32
C MET A 107 4.06 0.51 13.29
N LEU A 108 3.00 1.29 13.02
CA LEU A 108 1.78 1.28 13.83
C LEU A 108 1.13 -0.11 13.86
N LEU A 109 1.06 -0.79 12.71
CA LEU A 109 0.51 -2.14 12.62
C LEU A 109 1.34 -3.18 13.38
N LEU A 110 2.67 -3.09 13.31
CA LEU A 110 3.55 -3.95 14.11
C LEU A 110 3.38 -3.73 15.61
N ALA A 111 3.19 -2.48 16.04
CA ALA A 111 2.91 -2.17 17.44
C ALA A 111 1.54 -2.72 17.88
N LEU A 112 0.49 -2.58 17.05
CA LEU A 112 -0.85 -3.10 17.35
C LEU A 112 -0.92 -4.64 17.35
N ALA A 113 0.00 -5.31 16.65
CA ALA A 113 0.14 -6.76 16.65
C ALA A 113 0.93 -7.30 17.86
N ASP A 114 1.38 -6.43 18.79
CA ASP A 114 2.32 -6.78 19.86
C ASP A 114 3.62 -7.43 19.32
N ALA A 115 4.01 -7.14 18.07
CA ALA A 115 5.15 -7.77 17.41
C ALA A 115 6.51 -7.23 17.86
N VAL A 116 6.53 -6.01 18.40
CA VAL A 116 7.71 -5.36 18.98
C VAL A 116 7.44 -5.09 20.47
N PRO A 117 8.17 -5.69 21.41
CA PRO A 117 8.02 -5.38 22.82
C PRO A 117 8.46 -3.94 23.06
N LEU A 118 7.52 -3.08 23.43
CA LEU A 118 7.83 -1.69 23.73
C LEU A 118 8.59 -1.62 25.06
N PRO A 119 9.70 -0.87 25.14
CA PRO A 119 10.43 -0.69 26.39
C PRO A 119 9.54 0.02 27.41
N ALA A 120 9.58 -0.40 28.67
CA ALA A 120 8.68 0.07 29.73
C ALA A 120 8.66 1.62 29.90
N SER A 121 9.68 2.33 29.43
CA SER A 121 9.75 3.79 29.42
C SER A 121 8.82 4.48 28.41
N LEU A 122 8.40 3.79 27.34
CA LEU A 122 7.46 4.28 26.32
C LEU A 122 6.02 3.83 26.60
N VAL A 123 5.84 2.97 27.59
CA VAL A 123 4.59 2.32 27.93
C VAL A 123 4.04 3.05 29.16
N GLY A 124 3.15 4.03 28.96
CA GLY A 124 2.51 4.75 30.07
C GLY A 124 1.79 3.79 31.03
N SER A 125 1.48 4.23 32.26
CA SER A 125 0.97 3.38 33.35
C SER A 125 -0.27 2.52 33.02
N SER A 126 -1.01 2.83 31.94
CA SER A 126 -2.15 2.04 31.43
C SER A 126 -1.80 0.96 30.39
N LEU A 127 -0.61 1.03 29.78
CA LEU A 127 -0.12 0.08 28.77
C LEU A 127 0.90 -0.92 29.35
N ALA A 128 1.36 -0.69 30.60
CA ALA A 128 2.43 -1.47 31.25
C ALA A 128 2.03 -2.92 31.54
N SER A 129 0.72 -3.19 31.58
CA SER A 129 0.17 -4.54 31.59
C SER A 129 -0.45 -4.83 30.22
N PRO A 130 -0.32 -6.06 29.67
CA PRO A 130 -1.03 -6.45 28.46
C PRO A 130 -2.52 -6.09 28.62
N ALA A 131 -3.03 -5.21 27.77
CA ALA A 131 -4.43 -4.80 27.86
C ALA A 131 -5.32 -6.06 27.80
N PRO A 132 -6.39 -6.14 28.61
CA PRO A 132 -7.30 -7.29 28.57
C PRO A 132 -7.74 -7.53 27.14
N SER A 133 -7.75 -8.79 26.69
CA SER A 133 -8.02 -9.16 25.29
C SER A 133 -9.34 -8.59 24.75
N GLN A 134 -10.30 -8.27 25.63
CA GLN A 134 -11.57 -7.61 25.35
C GLN A 134 -11.41 -6.19 24.79
N TYR A 135 -10.40 -5.43 25.25
CA TYR A 135 -10.14 -4.06 24.79
C TYR A 135 -9.34 -3.99 23.49
N LYS A 136 -8.52 -5.01 23.18
CA LYS A 136 -7.71 -5.04 21.95
C LYS A 136 -8.56 -5.32 20.70
N LYS A 137 -9.66 -6.06 20.84
CA LYS A 137 -10.53 -6.47 19.72
C LYS A 137 -11.18 -5.32 18.94
N PRO A 138 -11.79 -4.28 19.55
CA PRO A 138 -12.38 -3.18 18.78
C PRO A 138 -11.33 -2.38 17.99
N TYR A 139 -10.17 -2.08 18.58
CA TYR A 139 -9.09 -1.37 17.90
C TYR A 139 -8.45 -2.22 16.78
N ALA A 140 -8.28 -3.52 17.01
CA ALA A 140 -7.83 -4.46 15.97
C ALA A 140 -8.82 -4.51 14.81
N ARG A 141 -10.13 -4.61 15.08
CA ARG A 141 -11.17 -4.55 14.03
C ARG A 141 -11.15 -3.23 13.27
N ALA A 142 -11.01 -2.10 13.97
CA ALA A 142 -10.91 -0.79 13.35
C ALA A 142 -9.67 -0.67 12.45
N ALA A 143 -8.50 -1.11 12.93
CA ALA A 143 -7.27 -1.13 12.15
C ALA A 143 -7.41 -1.99 10.88
N VAL A 144 -8.05 -3.16 10.99
CA VAL A 144 -8.33 -4.02 9.83
C VAL A 144 -9.27 -3.32 8.84
N LEU A 145 -10.36 -2.70 9.29
CA LEU A 145 -11.29 -1.98 8.40
C LEU A 145 -10.63 -0.79 7.68
N ILE A 146 -9.83 0.00 8.40
CA ILE A 146 -9.13 1.17 7.84
C ILE A 146 -8.14 0.71 6.76
N THR A 147 -7.35 -0.32 7.06
CA THR A 147 -6.37 -0.86 6.10
C THR A 147 -7.04 -1.57 4.93
N LEU A 148 -8.17 -2.23 5.16
CA LEU A 148 -8.97 -2.84 4.09
C LEU A 148 -9.48 -1.78 3.11
N PHE A 149 -9.98 -0.66 3.63
CA PHE A 149 -10.37 0.49 2.81
C PHE A 149 -9.19 1.02 1.99
N HIS A 150 -8.00 1.13 2.59
CA HIS A 150 -6.79 1.52 1.87
C HIS A 150 -6.39 0.54 0.76
N HIS A 151 -6.49 -0.77 0.99
CA HIS A 151 -6.20 -1.77 -0.04
C HIS A 151 -7.21 -1.72 -1.19
N LEU A 152 -8.49 -1.46 -0.90
CA LEU A 152 -9.52 -1.28 -1.91
C LEU A 152 -9.23 -0.05 -2.78
N THR A 153 -8.97 1.11 -2.16
CA THR A 153 -8.76 2.36 -2.90
C THR A 153 -7.45 2.33 -3.70
N THR A 154 -6.37 1.79 -3.12
CA THR A 154 -5.08 1.70 -3.81
C THR A 154 -5.05 0.57 -4.84
N GLY A 155 -5.77 -0.53 -4.61
CA GLY A 155 -6.00 -1.58 -5.61
C GLY A 155 -6.82 -1.09 -6.80
N TRP A 156 -7.84 -0.27 -6.55
CA TRP A 156 -8.61 0.39 -7.62
C TRP A 156 -7.74 1.32 -8.47
N GLY A 157 -6.92 2.16 -7.83
CA GLY A 157 -5.98 3.03 -8.53
C GLY A 157 -4.95 2.26 -9.36
N ALA A 158 -4.41 1.15 -8.83
CA ALA A 158 -3.52 0.26 -9.57
C ALA A 158 -4.24 -0.40 -10.76
N TYR A 159 -5.48 -0.86 -10.57
CA TYR A 159 -6.29 -1.48 -11.63
C TYR A 159 -6.58 -0.51 -12.78
N GLN A 160 -6.83 0.77 -12.49
CA GLN A 160 -7.03 1.80 -13.50
C GLN A 160 -5.81 1.96 -14.43
N HIS A 161 -4.59 1.74 -13.93
CA HIS A 161 -3.38 1.75 -14.74
C HIS A 161 -3.14 0.39 -15.39
N TRP A 162 -3.28 -0.70 -14.63
CA TRP A 162 -3.07 -2.07 -15.09
C TRP A 162 -3.90 -2.46 -16.31
N ARG A 163 -5.16 -1.99 -16.39
CA ARG A 163 -6.06 -2.27 -17.53
C ARG A 163 -5.68 -1.57 -18.82
N LEU A 164 -4.76 -0.60 -18.77
CA LEU A 164 -4.28 0.14 -19.93
C LEU A 164 -2.98 -0.53 -20.37
N GLU A 165 -2.96 -1.07 -21.59
CA GLU A 165 -1.77 -1.74 -22.14
C GLU A 165 -0.53 -0.83 -22.14
N SER A 166 -0.75 0.47 -22.30
CA SER A 166 0.30 1.50 -22.22
C SER A 166 0.92 1.65 -20.82
N HIS A 167 0.22 1.30 -19.74
CA HIS A 167 0.70 1.46 -18.35
C HIS A 167 0.87 0.12 -17.64
N HIS A 168 0.72 -0.99 -18.36
CA HIS A 168 0.84 -2.31 -17.76
C HIS A 168 2.30 -2.63 -17.53
N THR A 169 2.68 -2.69 -16.26
CA THR A 169 4.03 -3.07 -15.81
C THR A 169 3.94 -4.19 -14.80
N VAL A 170 5.04 -4.91 -14.58
CA VAL A 170 5.15 -5.93 -13.52
C VAL A 170 4.84 -5.32 -12.14
N ALA A 171 5.20 -4.05 -11.91
CA ALA A 171 4.87 -3.34 -10.69
C ALA A 171 3.35 -3.15 -10.52
N MET A 172 2.61 -2.91 -11.62
CA MET A 172 1.15 -2.84 -11.60
C MET A 172 0.50 -4.21 -11.38
N ASP A 173 1.04 -5.30 -11.95
CA ASP A 173 0.57 -6.67 -11.65
C ASP A 173 0.64 -6.94 -10.14
N ILE A 174 1.82 -6.70 -9.55
CA ILE A 174 2.04 -6.84 -8.11
C ILE A 174 1.05 -5.96 -7.36
N GLY A 175 0.91 -4.69 -7.77
CA GLY A 175 -0.02 -3.74 -7.18
C GLY A 175 -1.47 -4.23 -7.14
N VAL A 176 -1.99 -4.80 -8.23
CA VAL A 176 -3.37 -5.30 -8.32
C VAL A 176 -3.52 -6.58 -7.50
N TYR A 177 -2.73 -7.62 -7.80
CA TYR A 177 -2.88 -8.93 -7.16
C TYR A 177 -2.53 -8.90 -5.68
N GLY A 178 -1.54 -8.10 -5.29
CA GLY A 178 -1.17 -7.89 -3.88
C GLY A 178 -2.30 -7.25 -3.08
N ASN A 179 -2.96 -6.22 -3.62
CA ASN A 179 -4.13 -5.63 -2.94
C ASN A 179 -5.32 -6.59 -2.91
N VAL A 180 -5.59 -7.35 -3.97
CA VAL A 180 -6.66 -8.38 -3.97
C VAL A 180 -6.40 -9.43 -2.89
N GLY A 181 -5.16 -9.92 -2.77
CA GLY A 181 -4.78 -10.89 -1.74
C GLY A 181 -4.95 -10.32 -0.33
N LEU A 182 -4.53 -9.08 -0.10
CA LEU A 182 -4.70 -8.41 1.20
C LEU A 182 -6.17 -8.15 1.52
N ILE A 183 -7.00 -7.79 0.54
CA ILE A 183 -8.45 -7.64 0.74
C ILE A 183 -9.07 -8.97 1.17
N ALA A 184 -8.78 -10.05 0.47
CA ALA A 184 -9.29 -11.38 0.80
C ALA A 184 -8.85 -11.79 2.22
N LEU A 185 -7.59 -11.55 2.56
CA LEU A 185 -7.03 -11.85 3.88
C LEU A 185 -7.64 -10.96 4.98
N GLY A 186 -7.96 -9.70 4.69
CA GLY A 186 -8.60 -8.78 5.64
C GLY A 186 -10.05 -9.15 5.91
N VAL A 187 -10.80 -9.55 4.87
CA VAL A 187 -12.15 -10.13 5.03
C VAL A 187 -12.07 -11.42 5.86
N ALA A 188 -11.09 -12.30 5.60
CA ALA A 188 -10.87 -13.50 6.38
C ALA A 188 -10.47 -13.21 7.84
N ALA A 189 -9.67 -12.17 8.09
CA ALA A 189 -9.32 -11.72 9.43
C ALA A 189 -10.54 -11.21 10.20
N LEU A 190 -11.44 -10.48 9.54
CA LEU A 190 -12.71 -10.03 10.14
C LEU A 190 -13.66 -11.20 10.43
N GLY A 191 -13.79 -12.14 9.50
CA GLY A 191 -14.73 -13.25 9.57
C GLY A 191 -14.28 -14.40 10.49
N PHE A 192 -12.98 -14.71 10.52
CA PHE A 192 -12.44 -15.87 11.22
C PHE A 192 -11.40 -15.53 12.30
N GLY A 193 -10.62 -14.46 12.12
CA GLY A 193 -9.52 -14.10 13.04
C GLY A 193 -9.95 -13.26 14.24
N LEU A 194 -11.04 -12.49 14.09
CA LEU A 194 -11.56 -11.56 15.09
C LEU A 194 -13.00 -11.87 15.54
N ARG A 195 -13.57 -13.01 15.10
CA ARG A 195 -14.90 -13.45 15.52
C ARG A 195 -14.80 -14.15 16.88
N ASP A 196 -15.32 -13.50 17.91
CA ASP A 196 -15.52 -14.12 19.23
C ASP A 196 -16.75 -15.02 19.25
N GLY A 197 -16.67 -16.11 20.01
CA GLY A 197 -17.75 -17.08 20.26
C GLY A 197 -18.98 -16.48 20.91
N GLY A 198 -19.81 -15.83 20.09
CA GLY A 198 -21.12 -15.27 20.45
C GLY A 198 -22.32 -16.10 19.99
N GLU A 199 -22.21 -17.43 19.96
CA GLU A 199 -23.36 -18.35 19.85
C GLU A 199 -23.42 -19.28 21.07
N GLY A 200 -23.46 -18.68 22.26
CA GLY A 200 -23.52 -19.39 23.54
C GLY A 200 -24.22 -18.60 24.63
N GLY A 201 -25.42 -18.08 24.36
CA GLY A 201 -26.17 -17.34 25.38
C GLY A 201 -27.40 -16.63 24.85
N GLY A 202 -28.43 -17.38 24.46
CA GLY A 202 -29.67 -16.82 23.94
C GLY A 202 -30.80 -17.83 23.90
N GLY A 203 -31.11 -18.46 25.03
CA GLY A 203 -32.23 -19.38 25.18
C GLY A 203 -32.73 -19.39 26.61
N GLY A 204 -33.44 -18.34 27.00
CA GLY A 204 -34.07 -18.25 28.30
C GLY A 204 -35.06 -19.39 28.52
N LYS A 205 -34.95 -20.05 29.67
CA LYS A 205 -36.09 -20.65 30.37
C LYS A 205 -36.08 -20.14 31.81
N VAL A 206 -36.77 -19.02 32.02
CA VAL A 206 -37.48 -18.76 33.26
C VAL A 206 -38.94 -19.09 32.97
N LYS A 207 -39.48 -20.06 33.70
CA LYS A 207 -40.87 -20.22 34.16
C LYS A 207 -40.79 -21.38 35.16
N ALA A 208 -40.78 -21.03 36.45
CA ALA A 208 -41.94 -20.94 37.34
C ALA A 208 -42.29 -22.31 37.90
#